data_AF-A0A1C3HG91-F1
#
_entry.id   AF-A0A1C3HG91-F1
#
_cell.length_a   1.000
_cell.length_b   1.000
_cell.length_c   1.000
_cell.angle_alpha   90.00
_cell.angle_beta   90.00
_cell.angle_gamma   90.00
#
_symmetry.space_group_name_H-M   'P 1'
#
loop_
_entity.id
_entity.type
_entity.pdbx_description
1 polymer ?
#
loop_
_entity_poly.entity_id
_entity_poly.type
_entity_poly.pdbx_seq_one_letter_code
_entity_poly.pdbx_strand_id
1 'polypeptide(L)'
;MNDSTVQNIAHKLFLARADTLEYELNEQELSLLLKENPYGYLLKDNKLIFSSYDDIDYYAAHHYYSEMDYECENADAMIVATAFNIWENSLRGDSTIAGLFLSLYDDKFDVLQSLLISERNPYEITSLADQFIKYVKNIDTQKIFKFFSSIYNGKNQYIGVYSLLQERLSNCPQKCQEIIKIFHSDIQPDTIQIYNIALFSLTKKKSH
;
A
#
# COMPACT_ATOMS: atom_id res chain seq x y z
N MET A 1 6.76 21.73 5.92
CA MET A 1 6.36 22.95 5.17
C MET A 1 6.98 23.01 3.76
N ASN A 2 8.10 22.34 3.46
CA ASN A 2 8.58 22.17 2.07
C ASN A 2 7.95 20.98 1.34
N ASP A 3 7.63 19.91 2.08
CA ASP A 3 7.13 18.68 1.47
C ASP A 3 5.77 18.84 0.79
N SER A 4 4.94 19.82 1.19
CA SER A 4 3.63 20.04 0.55
C SER A 4 3.76 20.42 -0.93
N THR A 5 4.79 21.17 -1.31
CA THR A 5 5.02 21.52 -2.72
C THR A 5 5.41 20.28 -3.53
N VAL A 6 6.28 19.44 -2.98
CA VAL A 6 6.73 18.19 -3.61
C VAL A 6 5.58 17.19 -3.72
N GLN A 7 4.78 17.05 -2.65
CA GLN A 7 3.56 16.25 -2.58
C GLN A 7 2.55 16.69 -3.66
N ASN A 8 2.32 18.00 -3.80
CA ASN A 8 1.45 18.56 -4.83
C ASN A 8 1.96 18.24 -6.24
N ILE A 9 3.26 18.34 -6.48
CA ILE A 9 3.86 18.01 -7.77
C ILE A 9 3.73 16.52 -8.07
N ALA A 10 4.05 15.65 -7.11
CA ALA A 10 3.89 14.19 -7.25
C ALA A 10 2.44 13.81 -7.56
N HIS A 11 1.47 14.42 -6.86
CA HIS A 11 0.06 14.21 -7.14
C HIS A 11 -0.35 14.70 -8.54
N LYS A 12 0.15 15.86 -9.00
CA LYS A 12 -0.07 16.32 -10.38
C LYS A 12 0.45 15.33 -11.41
N LEU A 13 1.67 14.79 -11.22
CA LEU A 13 2.25 13.79 -12.11
C LEU A 13 1.43 12.50 -12.13
N PHE A 14 0.96 12.04 -10.97
CA PHE A 14 0.06 10.89 -10.84
C PHE A 14 -1.25 11.10 -11.64
N LEU A 15 -1.94 12.22 -11.41
CA LEU A 15 -3.20 12.52 -12.12
C LEU A 15 -3.00 12.67 -13.63
N ALA A 16 -1.86 13.23 -14.05
CA ALA A 16 -1.49 13.37 -15.45
C ALA A 16 -1.05 12.03 -16.08
N ARG A 17 -0.90 10.95 -15.28
CA ARG A 17 -0.38 9.65 -15.73
C ARG A 17 0.98 9.80 -16.43
N ALA A 18 1.80 10.69 -15.88
CA ALA A 18 3.03 11.10 -16.51
C ALA A 18 4.09 10.01 -16.37
N ASP A 19 4.69 9.58 -17.48
CA ASP A 19 5.82 8.64 -17.49
C ASP A 19 7.14 9.41 -17.44
N THR A 20 7.36 10.12 -16.33
CA THR A 20 8.54 10.97 -16.13
C THR A 20 8.84 11.14 -14.64
N LEU A 21 10.13 11.23 -14.32
CA LEU A 21 10.63 11.60 -13.00
C LEU A 21 10.87 13.11 -12.86
N GLU A 22 10.70 13.88 -13.95
CA GLU A 22 11.00 15.30 -14.00
C GLU A 22 9.72 16.16 -14.05
N TYR A 23 9.76 17.28 -13.35
CA TYR A 23 8.73 18.32 -13.39
C TYR A 23 9.36 19.71 -13.51
N GLU A 24 8.94 20.47 -14.52
CA GLU A 24 9.35 21.87 -14.71
C GLU A 24 8.66 22.77 -13.67
N LEU A 25 9.45 23.47 -12.85
CA LEU A 25 8.93 24.31 -11.79
C LEU A 25 8.56 25.69 -12.33
N ASN A 26 7.41 26.21 -11.91
CA ASN A 26 7.12 27.63 -12.09
C ASN A 26 7.85 28.48 -11.03
N GLU A 27 7.89 29.80 -11.21
CA GLU A 27 8.60 30.74 -10.32
C GLU A 27 8.15 30.62 -8.85
N GLN A 28 6.86 30.38 -8.61
CA GLN A 28 6.30 30.22 -7.27
C GLN A 28 6.78 28.91 -6.64
N GLU A 29 6.68 27.79 -7.34
CA GLU A 29 7.14 26.47 -6.86
C GLU A 29 8.65 26.46 -6.60
N LEU A 30 9.42 27.07 -7.51
CA LEU A 30 10.86 27.24 -7.34
C LEU A 30 11.18 27.99 -6.04
N SER A 31 10.50 29.11 -5.78
CA SER A 31 10.72 29.91 -4.57
C SER A 31 10.46 29.14 -3.26
N LEU A 32 9.53 28.18 -3.29
CA LEU A 32 9.16 27.36 -2.13
C LEU A 32 10.14 26.20 -1.88
N LEU A 33 10.85 25.74 -2.93
CA LEU A 33 11.73 24.57 -2.88
C LEU A 33 13.21 24.90 -2.62
N LEU A 34 13.59 26.19 -2.53
CA LEU A 34 14.97 26.67 -2.32
C LEU A 34 15.67 26.22 -1.03
N LYS A 35 14.98 25.48 -0.15
CA LYS A 35 15.56 24.86 1.04
C LYS A 35 15.76 23.37 0.75
N GLU A 36 17.00 22.98 0.50
CA GLU A 36 17.40 21.59 0.21
C GLU A 36 16.78 20.61 1.20
N ASN A 37 16.04 19.63 0.68
CA ASN A 37 15.58 18.47 1.43
C ASN A 37 16.29 17.24 0.84
N PRO A 38 17.12 16.51 1.59
CA PRO A 38 17.97 15.45 1.05
C PRO A 38 17.26 14.11 0.76
N TYR A 39 15.93 14.07 0.66
CA TYR A 39 15.17 12.82 0.60
C TYR A 39 14.31 12.69 -0.66
N GLY A 40 14.71 11.77 -1.55
CA GLY A 40 13.89 11.26 -2.66
C GLY A 40 13.81 12.12 -3.93
N TYR A 41 14.30 13.37 -3.92
CA TYR A 41 14.33 14.23 -5.10
C TYR A 41 15.52 15.20 -5.09
N LEU A 42 15.82 15.79 -6.24
CA LEU A 42 16.81 16.86 -6.40
C LEU A 42 16.26 18.00 -7.26
N LEU A 43 16.87 19.18 -7.12
CA LEU A 43 16.55 20.36 -7.93
C LEU A 43 17.68 20.63 -8.92
N LYS A 44 17.37 20.72 -10.20
CA LYS A 44 18.36 21.01 -11.25
C LYS A 44 17.70 21.72 -12.43
N ASP A 45 18.35 22.77 -12.93
CA ASP A 45 17.92 23.51 -14.14
C ASP A 45 16.43 23.92 -14.11
N ASN A 46 15.95 24.45 -12.97
CA ASN A 46 14.54 24.79 -12.69
C ASN A 46 13.56 23.59 -12.70
N LYS A 47 14.06 22.37 -12.56
CA LYS A 47 13.25 21.16 -12.43
C LYS A 47 13.34 20.57 -11.04
N LEU A 48 12.25 19.92 -10.64
CA LEU A 48 12.28 18.90 -9.60
C LEU A 48 12.41 17.54 -10.27
N ILE A 49 13.40 16.75 -9.85
CA ILE A 49 13.70 15.43 -10.38
C ILE A 49 13.59 14.42 -9.24
N PHE A 50 12.59 13.55 -9.28
CA PHE A 50 12.46 12.42 -8.36
C PHE A 50 13.54 11.37 -8.63
N SER A 51 14.01 10.71 -7.58
CA SER A 51 15.07 9.69 -7.73
C SER A 51 14.52 8.38 -8.29
N SER A 52 13.24 8.11 -8.08
CA SER A 52 12.52 6.93 -8.54
C SER A 52 11.01 7.17 -8.61
N TYR A 53 10.27 6.26 -9.24
CA TYR A 53 8.81 6.26 -9.20
C TYR A 53 8.27 5.95 -7.80
N ASP A 54 9.00 5.17 -7.00
CA ASP A 54 8.65 4.92 -5.59
C ASP A 54 8.65 6.24 -4.78
N ASP A 55 9.54 7.17 -5.11
CA ASP A 55 9.55 8.50 -4.48
C ASP A 55 8.32 9.32 -4.90
N ILE A 56 7.92 9.29 -6.18
CA ILE A 56 6.67 9.91 -6.63
C ILE A 56 5.50 9.34 -5.86
N ASP A 57 5.41 8.01 -5.77
CA ASP A 57 4.30 7.34 -5.11
C ASP A 57 4.25 7.67 -3.62
N TYR A 58 5.40 7.73 -2.96
CA TYR A 58 5.52 8.16 -1.57
C TYR A 58 4.96 9.56 -1.38
N TYR A 59 5.39 10.54 -2.18
CA TYR A 59 4.94 11.91 -2.07
C TYR A 59 3.47 12.09 -2.46
N ALA A 60 2.98 11.36 -3.45
CA ALA A 60 1.57 11.36 -3.84
C ALA A 60 0.67 10.77 -2.73
N ALA A 61 1.09 9.67 -2.08
CA ALA A 61 0.34 9.10 -0.96
C ALA A 61 0.26 10.07 0.23
N HIS A 62 1.35 10.79 0.52
CA HIS A 62 1.38 11.80 1.57
C HIS A 62 0.55 13.04 1.23
N HIS A 63 0.42 13.41 -0.04
CA HIS A 63 -0.52 14.44 -0.46
C HIS A 63 -1.95 14.06 -0.07
N TYR A 64 -2.42 12.87 -0.48
CA TYR A 64 -3.76 12.38 -0.11
C TYR A 64 -3.94 12.33 1.40
N TYR A 65 -2.94 11.86 2.13
CA TYR A 65 -2.96 11.82 3.60
C TYR A 65 -3.12 13.22 4.21
N SER A 66 -2.42 14.23 3.68
CA SER A 66 -2.50 15.60 4.20
C SER A 66 -3.84 16.30 3.96
N GLU A 67 -4.58 15.89 2.92
CA GLU A 67 -5.89 16.46 2.56
C GLU A 67 -7.05 15.81 3.32
N MET A 68 -6.79 14.69 4.03
CA MET A 68 -7.82 13.97 4.78
C MET A 68 -8.05 14.60 6.15
N ASP A 69 -9.30 14.96 6.42
CA ASP A 69 -9.74 15.32 7.77
C ASP A 69 -10.04 14.05 8.57
N TYR A 70 -9.14 13.69 9.49
CA TYR A 70 -9.28 12.49 10.32
C TYR A 70 -10.22 12.69 11.52
N GLU A 71 -10.67 13.92 11.80
CA GLU A 71 -11.54 14.22 12.95
C GLU A 71 -13.04 14.15 12.59
N CYS A 72 -13.36 13.87 11.33
CA CYS A 72 -14.75 13.80 10.86
C CYS A 72 -15.46 12.48 11.25
N GLU A 73 -16.79 12.56 11.41
CA GLU A 73 -17.62 11.36 11.56
C GLU A 73 -17.51 10.49 10.28
N ASN A 74 -17.15 9.22 10.45
CA ASN A 74 -16.90 8.24 9.38
C ASN A 74 -15.56 8.36 8.63
N ALA A 75 -14.53 8.94 9.26
CA ALA A 75 -13.18 9.04 8.69
C ALA A 75 -12.68 7.71 8.08
N ASP A 76 -12.83 6.58 8.77
CA ASP A 76 -12.38 5.26 8.29
C ASP A 76 -13.02 4.87 6.93
N ALA A 77 -14.32 5.11 6.77
CA ALA A 77 -15.04 4.81 5.53
C ALA A 77 -14.58 5.72 4.39
N MET A 78 -14.36 7.01 4.68
CA MET A 78 -13.82 7.97 3.71
C MET A 78 -12.40 7.60 3.28
N ILE A 79 -11.53 7.20 4.21
CA ILE A 79 -10.16 6.77 3.92
C ILE A 79 -10.18 5.55 3.01
N VAL A 80 -10.97 4.53 3.33
CA VAL A 80 -11.10 3.33 2.49
C VAL A 80 -11.65 3.69 1.10
N ALA A 81 -12.65 4.56 1.02
CA ALA A 81 -13.20 5.02 -0.27
C ALA A 81 -12.15 5.77 -1.11
N THR A 82 -11.36 6.65 -0.48
CA THR A 82 -10.25 7.35 -1.13
C THR A 82 -9.19 6.38 -1.63
N ALA A 83 -8.83 5.36 -0.85
CA ALA A 83 -7.86 4.35 -1.28
C ALA A 83 -8.34 3.57 -2.51
N PHE A 84 -9.63 3.21 -2.58
CA PHE A 84 -10.20 2.62 -3.79
C PHE A 84 -10.20 3.58 -4.98
N ASN A 85 -10.48 4.87 -4.77
CA ASN A 85 -10.42 5.87 -5.84
C ASN A 85 -8.98 6.04 -6.39
N ILE A 86 -7.97 6.05 -5.52
CA ILE A 86 -6.56 6.05 -5.93
C ILE A 86 -6.27 4.79 -6.76
N TRP A 87 -6.68 3.62 -6.26
CA TRP A 87 -6.48 2.34 -6.92
C TRP A 87 -7.10 2.31 -8.33
N GLU A 88 -8.34 2.79 -8.49
CA GLU A 88 -9.05 2.87 -9.78
C GLU A 88 -8.38 3.82 -10.79
N ASN A 89 -7.79 4.92 -10.31
CA ASN A 89 -7.15 5.91 -11.17
C ASN A 89 -5.72 5.54 -11.57
N SER A 90 -5.10 4.60 -10.85
CA SER A 90 -3.76 4.10 -11.17
C SER A 90 -3.72 3.38 -12.52
N LEU A 91 -2.68 3.64 -13.30
CA LEU A 91 -2.49 2.94 -14.57
C LEU A 91 -2.15 1.47 -14.31
N ARG A 92 -2.90 0.56 -14.96
CA ARG A 92 -2.58 -0.89 -15.04
C ARG A 92 -2.55 -1.64 -13.70
N GLY A 93 -3.15 -1.10 -12.64
CA GLY A 93 -3.10 -1.71 -11.32
C GLY A 93 -1.73 -1.57 -10.65
N ASP A 94 -0.90 -0.61 -11.07
CA ASP A 94 0.28 -0.20 -10.31
C ASP A 94 -0.17 0.69 -9.15
N SER A 95 -0.47 -0.01 -8.08
CA SER A 95 -1.34 0.45 -7.02
C SER A 95 -0.60 0.77 -5.72
N THR A 96 0.71 1.01 -5.86
CA THR A 96 1.61 1.29 -4.75
C THR A 96 1.13 2.47 -3.91
N ILE A 97 0.63 3.54 -4.53
CA ILE A 97 0.11 4.73 -3.83
C ILE A 97 -1.05 4.38 -2.90
N ALA A 98 -2.00 3.55 -3.33
CA ALA A 98 -3.17 3.23 -2.51
C ALA A 98 -2.79 2.41 -1.27
N GLY A 99 -1.90 1.42 -1.44
CA GLY A 99 -1.34 0.65 -0.33
C GLY A 99 -0.50 1.50 0.63
N LEU A 100 0.36 2.39 0.11
CA LEU A 100 1.13 3.34 0.90
C LEU A 100 0.21 4.30 1.67
N PHE A 101 -0.80 4.85 1.02
CA PHE A 101 -1.76 5.75 1.65
C PHE A 101 -2.47 5.08 2.83
N LEU A 102 -2.93 3.83 2.67
CA LEU A 102 -3.54 3.08 3.76
C LEU A 102 -2.55 2.76 4.90
N SER A 103 -1.27 2.50 4.58
CA SER A 103 -0.28 2.17 5.62
C SER A 103 0.04 3.35 6.55
N LEU A 104 -0.23 4.59 6.13
CA LEU A 104 -0.15 5.79 6.98
C LEU A 104 -1.22 5.80 8.10
N TYR A 105 -2.21 4.90 8.05
CA TYR A 105 -3.26 4.76 9.06
C TYR A 105 -3.20 3.41 9.82
N ASP A 106 -2.14 2.60 9.62
CA ASP A 106 -1.98 1.26 10.23
C ASP A 106 -2.06 1.28 11.77
N ASP A 107 -1.64 2.38 12.41
CA ASP A 107 -1.71 2.58 13.86
C ASP A 107 -2.97 3.32 14.33
N LYS A 108 -3.82 3.77 13.41
CA LYS A 108 -5.01 4.56 13.72
C LYS A 108 -6.30 3.74 13.73
N PHE A 109 -6.46 2.79 12.80
CA PHE A 109 -7.61 1.90 12.76
C PHE A 109 -7.29 0.55 12.10
N ASP A 110 -8.22 -0.41 12.19
CA ASP A 110 -8.05 -1.71 11.54
C ASP A 110 -8.42 -1.66 10.05
N VAL A 111 -7.43 -1.33 9.21
CA VAL A 111 -7.60 -1.21 7.76
C VAL A 111 -8.20 -2.46 7.13
N LEU A 112 -7.74 -3.66 7.51
CA LEU A 112 -8.24 -4.92 6.96
C LEU A 112 -9.72 -5.11 7.30
N GLN A 113 -10.13 -4.80 8.53
CA GLN A 113 -11.54 -4.86 8.92
C GLN A 113 -12.39 -3.84 8.16
N SER A 114 -11.90 -2.60 7.99
CA SER A 114 -12.63 -1.57 7.24
C SER A 114 -12.77 -1.92 5.76
N LEU A 115 -11.77 -2.58 5.16
CA LEU A 115 -11.86 -3.12 3.81
C LEU A 115 -12.96 -4.19 3.70
N LEU A 116 -13.11 -5.08 4.70
CA LEU A 116 -14.16 -6.10 4.72
C LEU A 116 -15.58 -5.54 4.80
N ILE A 117 -15.75 -4.39 5.47
CA ILE A 117 -17.05 -3.72 5.63
C ILE A 117 -17.46 -2.97 4.35
N SER A 118 -16.50 -2.66 3.46
CA SER A 118 -16.79 -1.99 2.21
C SER A 118 -17.73 -2.81 1.30
N GLU A 119 -18.55 -2.11 0.52
CA GLU A 119 -19.46 -2.73 -0.46
C GLU A 119 -18.75 -3.20 -1.75
N ARG A 120 -17.41 -3.12 -1.77
CA ARG A 120 -16.58 -3.48 -2.92
C ARG A 120 -16.56 -4.98 -3.16
N ASN A 121 -16.22 -5.36 -4.39
CA ASN A 121 -16.15 -6.76 -4.74
C ASN A 121 -14.89 -7.42 -4.13
N PRO A 122 -14.87 -8.76 -3.99
CA PRO A 122 -13.78 -9.46 -3.30
C PRO A 122 -12.42 -9.22 -3.93
N TYR A 123 -12.34 -9.12 -5.26
CA TYR A 123 -11.08 -8.89 -5.96
C TYR A 123 -10.50 -7.52 -5.63
N GLU A 124 -11.31 -6.47 -5.63
CA GLU A 124 -10.89 -5.12 -5.25
C GLU A 124 -10.39 -5.10 -3.80
N ILE A 125 -11.16 -5.70 -2.89
CA ILE A 125 -10.82 -5.77 -1.46
C ILE A 125 -9.48 -6.48 -1.25
N THR A 126 -9.28 -7.66 -1.84
CA THR A 126 -8.02 -8.40 -1.64
C THR A 126 -6.84 -7.75 -2.33
N SER A 127 -7.06 -7.10 -3.49
CA SER A 127 -5.98 -6.41 -4.22
C SER A 127 -5.45 -5.25 -3.40
N LEU A 128 -6.35 -4.42 -2.86
CA LEU A 128 -5.98 -3.29 -2.02
C LEU A 128 -5.38 -3.75 -0.68
N ALA A 129 -5.89 -4.84 -0.10
CA ALA A 129 -5.29 -5.46 1.08
C ALA A 129 -3.85 -5.95 0.84
N ASP A 130 -3.56 -6.60 -0.29
CA ASP A 130 -2.20 -7.05 -0.61
C ASP A 130 -1.21 -5.87 -0.74
N GLN A 131 -1.66 -4.77 -1.34
CA GLN A 131 -0.86 -3.53 -1.43
C GLN A 131 -0.61 -2.89 -0.08
N PHE A 132 -1.65 -2.80 0.77
CA PHE A 132 -1.51 -2.32 2.14
C PHE A 132 -0.50 -3.19 2.91
N ILE A 133 -0.64 -4.52 2.82
CA ILE A 133 0.25 -5.49 3.46
C ILE A 133 1.70 -5.35 3.00
N LYS A 134 1.99 -4.86 1.78
CA LYS A 134 3.37 -4.57 1.35
C LYS A 134 4.03 -3.53 2.27
N TYR A 135 3.28 -2.53 2.74
CA TYR A 135 3.80 -1.33 3.39
C TYR A 135 3.53 -1.21 4.89
N VAL A 136 2.72 -2.08 5.52
CA VAL A 136 2.51 -2.03 6.99
C VAL A 136 3.82 -2.19 7.76
N LYS A 137 3.93 -1.68 9.00
CA LYS A 137 5.18 -1.78 9.77
C LYS A 137 5.49 -3.23 10.17
N ASN A 138 4.46 -4.00 10.53
CA ASN A 138 4.58 -5.39 10.98
C ASN A 138 3.50 -6.27 10.35
N ILE A 139 3.86 -7.52 10.04
CA ILE A 139 2.90 -8.54 9.58
C ILE A 139 2.23 -9.17 10.80
N ASP A 140 0.99 -8.74 11.08
CA ASP A 140 0.12 -9.42 12.04
C ASP A 140 -0.55 -10.63 11.39
N THR A 141 0.06 -11.80 11.62
CA THR A 141 -0.39 -13.07 11.07
C THR A 141 -1.83 -13.42 11.50
N GLN A 142 -2.25 -13.05 12.71
CA GLN A 142 -3.61 -13.34 13.18
C GLN A 142 -4.65 -12.48 12.46
N LYS A 143 -4.36 -11.18 12.27
CA LYS A 143 -5.25 -10.30 11.49
C LYS A 143 -5.37 -10.75 10.03
N ILE A 144 -4.25 -11.13 9.43
CA ILE A 144 -4.23 -11.66 8.06
C ILE A 144 -5.07 -12.93 7.96
N PHE A 145 -4.95 -13.88 8.90
CA PHE A 145 -5.82 -15.06 8.91
C PHE A 145 -7.29 -14.72 8.99
N LYS A 146 -7.68 -13.86 9.95
CA LYS A 146 -9.08 -13.43 10.09
C LYS A 146 -9.61 -12.77 8.83
N PHE A 147 -8.80 -11.94 8.18
CA PHE A 147 -9.16 -11.30 6.91
C PHE A 147 -9.43 -12.32 5.81
N PHE A 148 -8.52 -13.27 5.61
CA PHE A 148 -8.67 -14.31 4.58
C PHE A 148 -9.87 -15.22 4.86
N SER A 149 -10.02 -15.69 6.10
CA SER A 149 -11.20 -16.48 6.50
C SER A 149 -12.50 -15.73 6.24
N SER A 150 -12.53 -14.43 6.50
CA SER A 150 -13.73 -13.60 6.28
C SER A 150 -14.05 -13.47 4.78
N ILE A 151 -13.04 -13.26 3.93
CA ILE A 151 -13.23 -13.24 2.48
C ILE A 151 -13.67 -14.61 1.97
N TYR A 152 -12.97 -15.68 2.34
CA TYR A 152 -13.26 -17.03 1.86
C TYR A 152 -14.70 -17.47 2.22
N ASN A 153 -15.08 -17.31 3.50
CA ASN A 153 -16.39 -17.71 3.98
C ASN A 153 -17.51 -16.78 3.53
N GLY A 154 -17.25 -15.47 3.46
CA GLY A 154 -18.25 -14.45 3.13
C GLY A 154 -18.40 -14.17 1.64
N LYS A 155 -17.45 -14.54 0.80
CA LYS A 155 -17.37 -14.13 -0.61
C LYS A 155 -17.06 -15.29 -1.55
N ASN A 156 -17.91 -16.32 -1.56
CA ASN A 156 -17.88 -17.45 -2.52
C ASN A 156 -16.53 -18.19 -2.60
N GLN A 157 -15.87 -18.44 -1.46
CA GLN A 157 -14.59 -19.16 -1.42
C GLN A 157 -13.50 -18.48 -2.26
N TYR A 158 -13.61 -17.16 -2.45
CA TYR A 158 -12.63 -16.39 -3.20
C TYR A 158 -11.28 -16.39 -2.49
N ILE A 159 -10.23 -16.79 -3.20
CA ILE A 159 -8.90 -17.03 -2.62
C ILE A 159 -7.99 -15.80 -2.71
N GLY A 160 -8.29 -14.82 -3.58
CA GLY A 160 -7.45 -13.64 -3.79
C GLY A 160 -6.10 -13.92 -4.47
N VAL A 161 -5.38 -12.84 -4.81
CA VAL A 161 -3.99 -12.88 -5.29
C VAL A 161 -3.15 -12.05 -4.32
N TYR A 162 -2.10 -12.66 -3.77
CA TYR A 162 -1.30 -12.09 -2.68
C TYR A 162 0.20 -12.13 -2.97
N SER A 163 0.57 -11.60 -4.14
CA SER A 163 1.96 -11.57 -4.61
C SER A 163 2.85 -10.71 -3.71
N LEU A 164 2.32 -9.60 -3.18
CA LEU A 164 3.09 -8.66 -2.38
C LEU A 164 3.30 -9.19 -0.95
N LEU A 165 2.30 -9.85 -0.37
CA LEU A 165 2.49 -10.63 0.86
C LEU A 165 3.56 -11.72 0.68
N GLN A 166 3.57 -12.43 -0.46
CA GLN A 166 4.59 -13.44 -0.75
C GLN A 166 5.99 -12.83 -0.85
N GLU A 167 6.14 -11.71 -1.57
CA GLU A 167 7.39 -10.97 -1.66
C GLU A 167 7.90 -10.59 -0.27
N ARG A 168 7.01 -10.01 0.54
CA ARG A 168 7.34 -9.56 1.89
C ARG A 168 7.74 -10.71 2.82
N LEU A 169 7.01 -11.83 2.78
CA LEU A 169 7.30 -13.03 3.56
C LEU A 169 8.62 -13.69 3.13
N SER A 170 9.00 -13.60 1.86
CA SER A 170 10.29 -14.13 1.36
C SER A 170 11.48 -13.45 2.07
N ASN A 171 11.30 -12.20 2.48
CA ASN A 171 12.28 -11.43 3.26
C ASN A 171 12.14 -11.62 4.78
N CYS A 172 11.12 -12.33 5.27
CA CYS A 172 10.84 -12.54 6.70
C CYS A 172 10.63 -14.02 7.09
N PRO A 173 11.70 -14.85 7.14
CA PRO A 173 11.57 -16.28 7.43
C PRO A 173 10.93 -16.60 8.77
N GLN A 174 11.13 -15.76 9.79
CA GLN A 174 10.53 -15.97 11.12
C GLN A 174 9.00 -15.93 11.03
N LYS A 175 8.43 -14.99 10.26
CA LYS A 175 6.98 -14.89 10.05
C LYS A 175 6.44 -16.07 9.25
N CYS A 176 7.17 -16.55 8.26
CA CYS A 176 6.77 -17.77 7.56
C CYS A 176 6.72 -19.00 8.50
N GLN A 177 7.70 -19.13 9.41
CA GLN A 177 7.70 -20.21 10.40
C GLN A 177 6.55 -20.09 11.41
N GLU A 178 6.20 -18.86 11.82
CA GLU A 178 5.03 -18.58 12.65
C GLU A 178 3.74 -19.05 11.97
N ILE A 179 3.53 -18.65 10.72
CA ILE A 179 2.39 -19.10 9.90
C ILE A 179 2.34 -20.62 9.83
N ILE A 180 3.44 -21.28 9.44
CA ILE A 180 3.50 -22.74 9.28
C ILE A 180 3.19 -23.47 10.58
N LYS A 181 3.70 -22.98 11.73
CA LYS A 181 3.40 -23.57 13.04
C LYS A 181 1.91 -23.51 13.38
N ILE A 182 1.24 -22.41 13.06
CA ILE A 182 -0.21 -22.25 13.28
C ILE A 182 -0.99 -23.27 12.46
N PHE A 183 -0.59 -23.54 11.21
CA PHE A 183 -1.23 -24.57 10.38
C PHE A 183 -0.97 -26.00 10.85
N HIS A 184 0.21 -26.29 11.37
CA HIS A 184 0.50 -27.64 11.88
C HIS A 184 -0.40 -28.04 13.06
N SER A 185 -0.94 -27.08 13.81
CA SER A 185 -1.89 -27.36 14.88
C SER A 185 -3.33 -27.60 14.42
N ASP A 186 -3.77 -26.96 13.33
CA ASP A 186 -5.15 -27.06 12.83
C ASP A 186 -5.24 -26.56 11.37
N ILE A 187 -5.43 -27.47 10.42
CA ILE A 187 -5.48 -27.13 9.00
C ILE A 187 -6.92 -26.75 8.64
N GLN A 188 -7.15 -25.46 8.37
CA GLN A 188 -8.45 -24.95 7.95
C GLN A 188 -8.47 -24.64 6.44
N PRO A 189 -9.49 -25.10 5.69
CA PRO A 189 -9.57 -24.89 4.23
C PRO A 189 -9.56 -23.42 3.80
N ASP A 190 -10.13 -22.55 4.63
CA ASP A 190 -10.28 -21.12 4.38
C ASP A 190 -8.97 -20.32 4.52
N THR A 191 -7.94 -20.93 5.10
CA THR A 191 -6.63 -20.28 5.32
C THR A 191 -5.49 -20.98 4.58
N ILE A 192 -5.72 -22.15 3.95
CA ILE A 192 -4.69 -22.97 3.28
C ILE A 192 -3.81 -22.19 2.28
N GLN A 193 -4.34 -21.13 1.66
CA GLN A 193 -3.58 -20.29 0.75
C GLN A 193 -2.41 -19.58 1.44
N ILE A 194 -2.60 -19.09 2.67
CA ILE A 194 -1.55 -18.40 3.43
C ILE A 194 -0.43 -19.38 3.80
N TYR A 195 -0.78 -20.63 4.11
CA TYR A 195 0.20 -21.69 4.31
C TYR A 195 1.08 -21.89 3.07
N ASN A 196 0.46 -22.04 1.89
CA ASN A 196 1.19 -22.21 0.63
C ASN A 196 2.12 -21.02 0.36
N ILE A 197 1.63 -19.80 0.55
CA ILE A 197 2.43 -18.58 0.39
C ILE A 197 3.66 -18.61 1.31
N ALA A 198 3.48 -18.91 2.60
CA ALA A 198 4.58 -18.96 3.57
C ALA A 198 5.59 -20.08 3.24
N LEU A 199 5.10 -21.25 2.85
CA LEU A 199 5.95 -22.39 2.47
C LEU A 199 6.81 -22.06 1.24
N PHE A 200 6.21 -21.54 0.18
CA PHE A 200 6.94 -21.13 -1.03
C PHE A 200 7.89 -19.96 -0.79
N SER A 201 7.53 -19.03 0.10
CA SER A 201 8.38 -17.90 0.47
C SER A 201 9.65 -18.36 1.22
N LEU A 202 9.55 -19.41 2.07
CA LEU A 202 10.72 -20.00 2.73
C LEU A 202 11.66 -20.73 1.77
N THR A 203 11.12 -21.42 0.76
CA THR A 203 11.94 -22.22 -0.17
C THR A 203 12.70 -21.34 -1.17
N LYS A 204 12.20 -20.16 -1.52
CA LYS A 204 12.92 -19.18 -2.35
C LYS A 204 14.29 -18.79 -1.77
N LYS A 205 14.45 -18.81 -0.45
CA LYS A 205 15.71 -18.43 0.22
C LYS A 205 16.83 -19.47 0.08
N LYS A 206 16.53 -20.69 -0.39
CA LYS A 206 17.51 -21.78 -0.57
C LYS A 206 18.07 -21.90 -1.99
N SER A 207 17.65 -21.02 -2.91
CA SER A 207 18.05 -21.05 -4.31
C SER A 207 19.05 -19.92 -4.64
N HIS A 208 20.18 -19.87 -3.95
CA HIS A 208 21.36 -19.06 -4.32
C HIS A 208 22.60 -19.93 -4.22
#